data_AF-A0A7K2Y9B5-F1
#
_entry.id   AF-A0A7K2Y9B5-F1
#
_cell.length_a   1.000
_cell.length_b   1.000
_cell.length_c   1.000
_cell.angle_alpha   90.00
_cell.angle_beta   90.00
_cell.angle_gamma   90.00
#
_symmetry.space_group_name_H-M   'P 1'
#
loop_
_entity.id
_entity.type
_entity.pdbx_description
1 polymer ?
#
loop_
_entity_poly.entity_id
_entity_poly.type
_entity_poly.pdbx_seq_one_letter_code
_entity_poly.pdbx_strand_id
1 'polypeptide(L)'
;MSVRRRAAHGQAAVGMVAVLALALTGCGGEGKSDKPAASTSAKPQGGGAAPSGAVKSTDAPPPQVIATVNGESGMVLTINKAARDAGGFLTVEGQLKNTGSAAYVNTAPWRGNELNSSGVSVAGVTLVDKVGKKRYYVLRDTDGRCLCTTGLNIIEAGQTMPFFAQFPAPPTSTVEVDLSLPTFATATVKLSG
;
A
#
# COMPACT_ATOMS: atom_id res chain seq x y z
N MET A 1 -32.05 -27.88 36.13
CA MET A 1 -33.43 -27.44 35.81
C MET A 1 -33.35 -26.09 35.12
N SER A 2 -33.37 -26.08 33.79
CA SER A 2 -33.27 -24.87 32.96
C SER A 2 -34.67 -24.47 32.49
N VAL A 3 -35.24 -23.44 33.13
CA VAL A 3 -36.56 -22.92 32.81
C VAL A 3 -36.47 -22.05 31.56
N ARG A 4 -37.02 -22.55 30.45
CA ARG A 4 -37.32 -21.77 29.25
C ARG A 4 -38.48 -20.83 29.55
N ARG A 5 -38.33 -19.53 29.28
CA ARG A 5 -39.46 -18.61 29.15
C ARG A 5 -39.57 -18.19 27.69
N ARG A 6 -40.67 -18.62 27.06
CA ARG A 6 -41.19 -18.10 25.79
C ARG A 6 -42.28 -17.08 26.13
N ALA A 7 -42.21 -15.90 25.53
CA ALA A 7 -43.30 -14.93 25.32
C ALA A 7 -42.70 -13.79 24.50
N ALA A 8 -43.38 -13.10 23.59
CA ALA A 8 -44.64 -13.28 22.90
C ALA A 8 -44.59 -12.30 21.71
N HIS A 9 -45.47 -12.50 20.74
CA HIS A 9 -45.58 -11.76 19.49
C HIS A 9 -45.84 -10.25 19.68
N GLY A 10 -45.21 -9.43 18.84
CA GLY A 10 -45.61 -8.04 18.59
C GLY A 10 -45.42 -7.74 17.10
N GLN A 11 -46.51 -7.84 16.33
CA GLN A 11 -46.55 -7.34 14.96
C GLN A 11 -46.72 -5.82 14.99
N ALA A 12 -45.93 -5.10 14.19
CA ALA A 12 -46.31 -3.81 13.64
C ALA A 12 -45.61 -3.64 12.29
N ALA A 13 -46.39 -3.76 11.22
CA ALA A 13 -46.01 -3.40 9.87
C ALA A 13 -46.40 -1.94 9.62
N VAL A 14 -45.47 -1.12 9.14
CA VAL A 14 -45.79 0.09 8.37
C VAL A 14 -44.68 0.27 7.33
N GLY A 15 -45.05 0.28 6.06
CA GLY A 15 -44.17 0.56 4.93
C GLY A 15 -44.21 2.02 4.52
N MET A 16 -43.20 2.44 3.76
CA MET A 16 -43.36 3.47 2.73
C MET A 16 -42.27 3.25 1.67
N VAL A 17 -42.69 2.92 0.46
CA VAL A 17 -41.86 2.89 -0.75
C VAL A 17 -41.80 4.31 -1.29
N ALA A 18 -40.60 4.83 -1.57
CA ALA A 18 -40.41 6.01 -2.40
C ALA A 18 -39.38 5.69 -3.48
N VAL A 19 -39.88 5.41 -4.69
CA VAL A 19 -39.11 5.36 -5.92
C VAL A 19 -39.01 6.78 -6.44
N LEU A 20 -37.79 7.29 -6.65
CA LEU A 20 -37.56 8.50 -7.42
C LEU A 20 -36.55 8.17 -8.52
N ALA A 21 -37.00 8.30 -9.77
CA ALA A 21 -36.23 8.12 -10.99
C ALA A 21 -36.02 9.48 -11.68
N LEU A 22 -35.06 9.50 -12.63
CA LEU A 22 -34.75 10.51 -13.67
C LEU A 22 -33.71 11.58 -13.20
N ALA A 23 -32.71 12.00 -14.01
CA ALA A 23 -32.61 12.05 -15.47
C ALA A 23 -31.15 11.98 -16.00
N LEU A 24 -31.04 11.62 -17.29
CA LEU A 24 -29.86 11.63 -18.16
C LEU A 24 -29.60 13.02 -18.77
N THR A 25 -28.34 13.47 -18.78
CA THR A 25 -27.72 14.46 -19.72
C THR A 25 -26.20 14.35 -19.53
N GLY A 26 -25.26 14.36 -20.49
CA GLY A 26 -25.25 14.51 -21.94
C GLY A 26 -23.79 14.75 -22.42
N CYS A 27 -23.57 14.62 -23.74
CA CYS A 27 -22.49 15.16 -24.58
C CYS A 27 -21.02 14.69 -24.33
N GLY A 28 -20.28 14.04 -25.22
CA GLY A 28 -20.32 13.98 -26.69
C GLY A 28 -19.32 15.00 -27.28
N GLY A 29 -18.19 14.56 -27.85
CA GLY A 29 -17.21 15.44 -28.48
C GLY A 29 -15.93 14.76 -29.00
N GLU A 30 -16.06 13.98 -30.09
CA GLU A 30 -14.95 13.55 -30.94
C GLU A 30 -14.53 14.68 -31.90
N GLY A 31 -13.23 14.94 -32.01
CA GLY A 31 -12.65 15.85 -33.00
C GLY A 31 -11.35 15.28 -33.56
N LYS A 32 -11.43 14.69 -34.75
CA LYS A 32 -10.31 14.20 -35.56
C LYS A 32 -10.03 15.18 -36.70
N SER A 33 -8.75 15.20 -37.08
CA SER A 33 -8.19 15.62 -38.38
C SER A 33 -8.05 17.13 -38.62
N ASP A 34 -6.83 17.58 -38.90
CA ASP A 34 -6.37 17.66 -40.29
C ASP A 34 -4.87 17.93 -40.40
N LYS A 35 -4.25 17.20 -41.33
CA LYS A 35 -2.91 17.40 -41.88
C LYS A 35 -3.09 18.02 -43.27
N PRO A 36 -2.17 18.87 -43.73
CA PRO A 36 -1.66 18.69 -45.08
C PRO A 36 -0.13 18.53 -45.15
N ALA A 37 0.31 17.62 -46.02
CA ALA A 37 1.65 17.50 -46.59
C ALA A 37 1.91 18.70 -47.55
N ALA A 38 3.09 18.99 -48.11
CA ALA A 38 4.34 18.28 -48.41
C ALA A 38 5.44 19.38 -48.59
N SER A 39 6.76 19.13 -48.64
CA SER A 39 7.46 18.70 -49.87
C SER A 39 8.97 18.48 -49.64
N THR A 40 9.43 17.28 -49.97
CA THR A 40 10.68 16.84 -50.65
C THR A 40 12.07 17.52 -50.54
N SER A 41 13.06 16.60 -50.50
CA SER A 41 14.48 16.66 -51.00
C SER A 41 15.52 17.28 -50.04
N ALA A 42 16.73 16.75 -49.80
CA ALA A 42 17.53 15.63 -50.32
C ALA A 42 18.64 15.27 -49.27
N LYS A 43 19.22 14.07 -49.34
CA LYS A 43 20.42 13.63 -48.57
C LYS A 43 21.69 14.14 -49.29
N PRO A 44 22.83 14.41 -48.61
CA PRO A 44 23.85 13.36 -48.44
C PRO A 44 24.52 13.35 -47.05
N GLN A 45 25.35 12.33 -46.87
CA GLN A 45 25.94 11.77 -45.66
C GLN A 45 27.24 12.50 -45.26
N GLY A 46 27.52 12.66 -43.95
CA GLY A 46 28.88 12.98 -43.50
C GLY A 46 29.00 13.56 -42.08
N GLY A 47 29.50 12.73 -41.15
CA GLY A 47 30.51 13.12 -40.16
C GLY A 47 30.11 14.00 -38.95
N GLY A 48 30.16 13.39 -37.75
CA GLY A 48 30.57 14.10 -36.53
C GLY A 48 29.45 14.54 -35.58
N ALA A 49 28.69 13.59 -35.03
CA ALA A 49 27.89 13.86 -33.83
C ALA A 49 28.77 13.66 -32.59
N ALA A 50 29.10 14.78 -31.94
CA ALA A 50 29.66 14.80 -30.59
C ALA A 50 28.73 14.02 -29.63
N PRO A 51 29.25 13.25 -28.66
CA PRO A 51 28.41 12.57 -27.70
C PRO A 51 27.78 13.61 -26.76
N SER A 52 26.49 13.88 -26.97
CA SER A 52 25.67 14.60 -26.00
C SER A 52 25.67 13.84 -24.68
N GLY A 53 26.20 14.51 -23.66
CA GLY A 53 25.88 14.39 -22.24
C GLY A 53 25.43 13.01 -21.76
N ALA A 54 26.39 12.22 -21.28
CA ALA A 54 26.09 11.22 -20.27
C ALA A 54 25.32 11.92 -19.13
N VAL A 55 24.06 11.53 -18.94
CA VAL A 55 23.33 11.83 -17.70
C VAL A 55 24.15 11.17 -16.60
N LYS A 56 24.87 11.98 -15.82
CA LYS A 56 25.45 11.51 -14.56
C LYS A 56 24.30 10.93 -13.76
N SER A 57 24.27 9.62 -13.61
CA SER A 57 23.52 8.98 -12.53
C SER A 57 23.99 9.67 -11.26
N THR A 58 23.15 10.54 -10.72
CA THR A 58 23.41 11.19 -9.44
C THR A 58 23.55 10.06 -8.44
N ASP A 59 24.73 9.99 -7.81
CA ASP A 59 25.04 9.11 -6.70
C ASP A 59 24.15 9.53 -5.53
N ALA A 60 22.88 9.12 -5.59
CA ALA A 60 21.95 9.30 -4.50
C ALA A 60 22.47 8.43 -3.36
N PRO A 61 22.66 8.99 -2.15
CA PRO A 61 23.13 8.20 -1.02
C PRO A 61 22.24 6.97 -0.85
N PRO A 62 22.82 5.81 -0.46
CA PRO A 62 22.06 4.58 -0.30
C PRO A 62 20.88 4.83 0.65
N PRO A 63 19.70 4.27 0.34
CA PRO A 63 18.52 4.50 1.16
C PRO A 63 18.81 4.11 2.61
N GLN A 64 18.53 5.03 3.54
CA GLN A 64 18.72 4.80 4.98
C GLN A 64 18.03 3.49 5.39
N VAL A 65 18.69 2.65 6.19
CA VAL A 65 18.10 1.43 6.75
C VAL A 65 17.95 1.63 8.25
N ILE A 66 16.71 1.60 8.74
CA ILE A 66 16.41 1.76 10.18
C ILE A 66 16.06 0.44 10.87
N ALA A 67 15.62 -0.57 10.11
CA ALA A 67 15.46 -1.94 10.58
C ALA A 67 15.51 -2.93 9.42
N THR A 68 15.94 -4.16 9.69
CA THR A 68 15.84 -5.30 8.75
C THR A 68 15.30 -6.49 9.51
N VAL A 69 14.34 -7.19 8.91
CA VAL A 69 13.57 -8.25 9.55
C VAL A 69 13.50 -9.45 8.63
N ASN A 70 13.90 -10.61 9.13
CA ASN A 70 13.81 -11.86 8.39
C ASN A 70 12.41 -12.44 8.51
N GLY A 71 11.90 -12.94 7.40
CA GLY A 71 10.68 -13.72 7.30
C GLY A 71 10.97 -15.15 6.83
N GLU A 72 9.89 -15.91 6.70
CA GLU A 72 9.95 -17.29 6.23
C GLU A 72 10.51 -17.40 4.81
N SER A 73 11.12 -18.55 4.50
CA SER A 73 11.52 -18.95 3.14
C SER A 73 12.40 -17.92 2.40
N GLY A 74 13.23 -17.17 3.12
CA GLY A 74 14.16 -16.20 2.53
C GLY A 74 13.55 -14.82 2.26
N MET A 75 12.33 -14.54 2.72
CA MET A 75 11.78 -13.19 2.69
C MET A 75 12.52 -12.28 3.67
N VAL A 76 12.80 -11.06 3.24
CA VAL A 76 13.45 -10.01 4.05
C VAL A 76 12.66 -8.72 3.91
N LEU A 77 12.28 -8.13 5.04
CA LEU A 77 11.68 -6.80 5.11
C LEU A 77 12.73 -5.81 5.61
N THR A 78 13.08 -4.83 4.78
CA THR A 78 13.93 -3.70 5.16
C THR A 78 13.05 -2.48 5.34
N ILE A 79 13.12 -1.82 6.50
CA ILE A 79 12.44 -0.57 6.77
C ILE A 79 13.43 0.57 6.56
N ASN A 80 13.03 1.54 5.75
CA ASN A 80 13.85 2.70 5.41
C ASN A 80 13.40 3.95 6.15
N LYS A 81 12.10 4.08 6.43
CA LYS A 81 11.50 5.25 7.05
C LYS A 81 10.29 4.87 7.89
N ALA A 82 10.13 5.53 9.03
CA ALA A 82 8.93 5.52 9.85
C ALA A 82 8.74 6.92 10.43
N ALA A 83 7.96 7.74 9.73
CA ALA A 83 7.88 9.18 9.99
C ALA A 83 6.44 9.65 10.19
N ARG A 84 6.21 10.45 11.23
CA ARG A 84 4.96 11.19 11.41
C ARG A 84 4.88 12.34 10.42
N ASP A 85 3.66 12.70 10.07
CA ASP A 85 3.36 13.93 9.32
C ASP A 85 2.41 14.85 10.08
N ALA A 86 2.30 16.09 9.61
CA ALA A 86 1.43 17.11 10.18
C ALA A 86 -0.08 16.78 10.04
N GLY A 87 -0.43 15.79 9.20
CA GLY A 87 -1.79 15.28 9.04
C GLY A 87 -2.22 14.33 10.16
N GLY A 88 -1.32 13.98 11.08
CA GLY A 88 -1.61 13.06 12.19
C GLY A 88 -1.46 11.59 11.78
N PHE A 89 -0.71 11.31 10.73
CA PHE A 89 -0.41 9.95 10.28
C PHE A 89 1.04 9.59 10.54
N LEU A 90 1.27 8.29 10.71
CA LEU A 90 2.60 7.69 10.68
C LEU A 90 2.71 6.85 9.42
N THR A 91 3.71 7.15 8.60
CA THR A 91 3.98 6.41 7.35
C THR A 91 5.26 5.58 7.51
N VAL A 92 5.15 4.28 7.24
CA VAL A 92 6.28 3.35 7.22
C VAL A 92 6.56 2.93 5.79
N GLU A 93 7.81 3.12 5.35
CA GLU A 93 8.28 2.79 4.00
C GLU A 93 9.49 1.85 4.08
N GLY A 94 9.59 0.96 3.10
CA GLY A 94 10.60 -0.09 3.08
C GLY A 94 10.62 -0.88 1.79
N GLN A 95 11.21 -2.08 1.87
CA GLN A 95 11.29 -3.04 0.78
C GLN A 95 11.12 -4.47 1.29
N LEU A 96 10.32 -5.26 0.59
CA LEU A 96 10.22 -6.71 0.74
C LEU A 96 11.08 -7.37 -0.34
N LYS A 97 12.03 -8.21 0.03
CA LYS A 97 12.90 -8.93 -0.91
C LYS A 97 12.79 -10.43 -0.70
N ASN A 98 12.58 -11.18 -1.77
CA ASN A 98 12.74 -12.62 -1.76
C ASN A 98 14.21 -12.96 -2.05
N THR A 99 14.95 -13.41 -1.04
CA THR A 99 16.34 -13.85 -1.17
C THR A 99 16.48 -15.36 -1.38
N GLY A 100 15.37 -16.09 -1.40
CA GLY A 100 15.32 -17.52 -1.70
C GLY A 100 15.50 -17.83 -3.19
N SER A 101 15.49 -19.13 -3.51
CA SER A 101 15.66 -19.65 -4.87
C SER A 101 14.36 -19.97 -5.60
N ALA A 102 13.21 -19.81 -4.95
CA ALA A 102 11.88 -20.09 -5.51
C ALA A 102 10.92 -18.91 -5.27
N ALA A 103 9.84 -18.86 -6.04
CA ALA A 103 8.78 -17.88 -5.84
C ALA A 103 8.11 -18.05 -4.46
N TYR A 104 7.87 -16.94 -3.77
CA TYR A 104 7.15 -16.91 -2.51
C TYR A 104 5.67 -16.60 -2.75
N VAL A 105 4.79 -17.51 -2.31
CA VAL A 105 3.32 -17.42 -2.52
C VAL A 105 2.52 -17.42 -1.21
N ASN A 106 3.17 -17.60 -0.05
CA ASN A 106 2.51 -17.64 1.25
C ASN A 106 2.27 -16.22 1.82
N THR A 107 1.68 -15.34 1.02
CA THR A 107 1.44 -13.94 1.38
C THR A 107 0.04 -13.69 1.95
N ALA A 108 -0.85 -14.69 1.90
CA ALA A 108 -2.19 -14.62 2.50
C ALA A 108 -2.18 -14.24 3.99
N PRO A 109 -1.24 -14.72 4.84
CA PRO A 109 -1.17 -14.31 6.24
C PRO A 109 -0.87 -12.82 6.45
N TRP A 110 -0.30 -12.12 5.47
CA TRP A 110 0.06 -10.70 5.59
C TRP A 110 -1.14 -9.76 5.48
N ARG A 111 -2.29 -10.30 5.07
CA ARG A 111 -3.53 -9.55 4.92
C ARG A 111 -4.11 -9.17 6.28
N GLY A 112 -4.80 -8.03 6.30
CA GLY A 112 -5.66 -7.65 7.42
C GLY A 112 -7.10 -8.11 7.20
N ASN A 113 -8.03 -7.60 8.02
CA ASN A 113 -9.46 -7.86 7.87
C ASN A 113 -10.14 -6.93 6.84
N GLU A 114 -9.46 -6.54 5.77
CA GLU A 114 -10.03 -5.72 4.70
C GLU A 114 -11.14 -6.55 4.04
N LEU A 115 -12.39 -6.10 4.19
CA LEU A 115 -13.66 -6.83 3.95
C LEU A 115 -13.86 -7.25 2.49
N ASN A 116 -12.95 -8.04 1.95
CA ASN A 116 -12.77 -8.37 0.53
C ASN A 116 -12.45 -7.15 -0.37
N SER A 117 -12.30 -5.94 0.19
CA SER A 117 -12.08 -4.71 -0.59
C SER A 117 -10.69 -4.60 -1.22
N SER A 118 -9.68 -5.32 -0.70
CA SER A 118 -8.32 -5.33 -1.26
C SER A 118 -7.89 -6.73 -1.70
N GLY A 119 -6.97 -6.80 -2.66
CA GLY A 119 -6.21 -8.02 -2.96
C GLY A 119 -5.25 -8.39 -1.82
N VAL A 120 -4.32 -9.30 -2.09
CA VAL A 120 -3.25 -9.62 -1.13
C VAL A 120 -2.44 -8.36 -0.84
N SER A 121 -2.27 -8.05 0.43
CA SER A 121 -1.75 -6.78 0.95
C SER A 121 -0.82 -7.02 2.14
N VAL A 122 -0.21 -5.95 2.64
CA VAL A 122 0.51 -5.95 3.93
C VAL A 122 -0.34 -5.45 5.10
N ALA A 123 -1.67 -5.34 4.96
CA ALA A 123 -2.54 -4.69 5.95
C ALA A 123 -2.57 -5.39 7.33
N GLY A 124 -2.08 -6.62 7.43
CA GLY A 124 -1.85 -7.35 8.67
C GLY A 124 -0.65 -6.84 9.46
N VAL A 125 0.13 -5.90 8.94
CA VAL A 125 1.19 -5.23 9.71
C VAL A 125 0.58 -4.45 10.88
N THR A 126 1.22 -4.53 12.04
CA THR A 126 0.83 -3.80 13.24
C THR A 126 2.02 -3.09 13.85
N LEU A 127 1.74 -1.99 14.55
CA LEU A 127 2.72 -1.29 15.39
C LEU A 127 2.27 -1.37 16.85
N VAL A 128 3.19 -1.71 17.75
CA VAL A 128 2.91 -1.75 19.19
C VAL A 128 3.75 -0.69 19.89
N ASP A 129 3.09 0.30 20.46
CA ASP A 129 3.67 1.22 21.44
C ASP A 129 3.52 0.59 22.82
N LYS A 130 4.61 0.03 23.34
CA LYS A 130 4.64 -0.60 24.66
C LYS A 130 4.43 0.41 25.79
N VAL A 131 4.93 1.63 25.63
CA VAL A 131 4.84 2.69 26.65
C VAL A 131 3.41 3.22 26.73
N GLY A 132 2.84 3.56 25.58
CA GLY A 132 1.45 3.99 25.45
C GLY A 132 0.43 2.86 25.61
N LYS A 133 0.88 1.59 25.68
CA LYS A 133 0.05 0.37 25.76
C LYS A 133 -0.99 0.30 24.65
N LYS A 134 -0.59 0.70 23.45
CA LYS A 134 -1.47 0.76 22.27
C LYS A 134 -0.91 -0.07 21.13
N ARG A 135 -1.82 -0.75 20.43
CA ARG A 135 -1.56 -1.39 19.15
C ARG A 135 -2.26 -0.59 18.05
N TYR A 136 -1.53 -0.27 17.01
CA TYR A 136 -2.00 0.46 15.82
C TYR A 136 -2.11 -0.50 14.65
N TYR A 137 -3.13 -0.27 13.83
CA TYR A 137 -3.43 -1.04 12.62
C TYR A 137 -3.39 -0.10 11.41
N VAL A 138 -3.16 -0.69 10.25
CA VAL A 138 -3.14 0.03 8.98
C VAL A 138 -4.47 0.74 8.72
N LEU A 139 -4.39 1.99 8.28
CA LEU A 139 -5.54 2.82 7.91
C LEU A 139 -6.25 2.29 6.68
N ARG A 140 -7.50 2.71 6.51
CA ARG A 140 -8.33 2.35 5.37
C ARG A 140 -8.98 3.56 4.75
N ASP A 141 -9.22 3.49 3.45
CA ASP A 141 -10.08 4.44 2.75
C ASP A 141 -11.56 4.19 3.05
N THR A 142 -12.41 5.03 2.45
CA THR A 142 -13.87 4.95 2.56
C THR A 142 -14.47 3.68 1.97
N ASP A 143 -13.75 3.01 1.06
CA ASP A 143 -14.14 1.75 0.43
C ASP A 143 -13.64 0.53 1.24
N GLY A 144 -12.95 0.77 2.35
CA GLY A 144 -12.36 -0.26 3.21
C GLY A 144 -11.07 -0.87 2.67
N ARG A 145 -10.45 -0.28 1.64
CA ARG A 145 -9.13 -0.69 1.13
C ARG A 145 -8.03 -0.21 2.06
N CYS A 146 -6.97 -1.00 2.22
CA CYS A 146 -5.85 -0.56 3.04
C CYS A 146 -5.11 0.62 2.40
N LEU A 147 -4.59 1.52 3.22
CA LEU A 147 -3.56 2.49 2.84
C LEU A 147 -2.19 1.83 2.97
N CYS A 148 -1.94 0.83 2.13
CA CYS A 148 -0.75 -0.02 2.17
C CYS A 148 -0.41 -0.64 0.82
N THR A 149 0.78 -1.25 0.70
CA THR A 149 1.14 -2.04 -0.49
C THR A 149 0.15 -3.20 -0.69
N THR A 150 -0.33 -3.35 -1.92
CA THR A 150 -1.15 -4.47 -2.38
C THR A 150 -0.54 -5.15 -3.60
N GLY A 151 -1.17 -6.22 -4.10
CA GLY A 151 -0.72 -6.94 -5.30
C GLY A 151 0.40 -7.97 -5.04
N LEU A 152 0.60 -8.36 -3.78
CA LEU A 152 1.68 -9.26 -3.35
C LEU A 152 1.28 -10.73 -3.46
N ASN A 153 0.68 -11.16 -4.57
CA ASN A 153 0.22 -12.55 -4.70
C ASN A 153 1.39 -13.54 -4.85
N ILE A 154 2.42 -13.13 -5.59
CA ILE A 154 3.63 -13.92 -5.86
C ILE A 154 4.82 -12.94 -5.82
N ILE A 155 5.89 -13.33 -5.14
CA ILE A 155 7.16 -12.61 -5.15
C ILE A 155 8.23 -13.55 -5.68
N GLU A 156 8.67 -13.34 -6.91
CA GLU A 156 9.66 -14.18 -7.59
C GLU A 156 11.00 -14.20 -6.85
N ALA A 157 11.80 -15.25 -7.07
CA ALA A 157 13.14 -15.34 -6.51
C ALA A 157 14.00 -14.12 -6.93
N GLY A 158 14.63 -13.46 -5.97
CA GLY A 158 15.42 -12.25 -6.19
C GLY A 158 14.59 -10.97 -6.37
N GLN A 159 13.26 -11.04 -6.46
CA GLN A 159 12.40 -9.88 -6.63
C GLN A 159 12.37 -9.03 -5.36
N THR A 160 12.37 -7.71 -5.58
CA THR A 160 12.15 -6.70 -4.55
C THR A 160 10.84 -5.96 -4.83
N MET A 161 9.99 -5.85 -3.83
CA MET A 161 8.72 -5.14 -3.85
C MET A 161 8.75 -3.97 -2.86
N PRO A 162 8.16 -2.81 -3.19
CA PRO A 162 8.08 -1.70 -2.25
C PRO A 162 7.17 -2.07 -1.08
N PHE A 163 7.60 -1.74 0.14
CA PHE A 163 6.77 -1.83 1.34
C PHE A 163 6.29 -0.44 1.73
N PHE A 164 4.97 -0.30 1.91
CA PHE A 164 4.32 0.92 2.35
C PHE A 164 3.14 0.56 3.26
N ALA A 165 3.00 1.26 4.38
CA ALA A 165 1.83 1.18 5.24
C ALA A 165 1.64 2.49 6.03
N GLN A 166 0.39 2.95 6.11
CA GLN A 166 0.02 4.15 6.85
C GLN A 166 -0.83 3.82 8.08
N PHE A 167 -0.55 4.50 9.19
CA PHE A 167 -1.17 4.30 10.49
C PHE A 167 -1.63 5.63 11.07
N PRO A 168 -2.59 5.65 12.03
CA PRO A 168 -2.75 6.82 12.87
C PRO A 168 -1.46 7.06 13.66
N ALA A 169 -1.01 8.31 13.76
CA ALA A 169 0.24 8.63 14.43
C ALA A 169 0.16 8.31 15.95
N PRO A 170 1.14 7.57 16.49
CA PRO A 170 1.34 7.52 17.93
C PRO A 170 1.67 8.92 18.49
N PRO A 171 1.43 9.17 19.79
CA PRO A 171 1.83 10.42 20.44
C PRO A 171 3.30 10.78 20.18
N THR A 172 3.64 12.07 20.23
CA THR A 172 5.02 12.55 20.03
C THR A 172 5.99 12.02 21.10
N SER A 173 5.48 11.63 22.28
CA SER A 173 6.25 10.97 23.33
C SER A 173 6.69 9.54 22.97
N THR A 174 6.08 8.90 21.97
CA THR A 174 6.40 7.54 21.53
C THR A 174 7.59 7.58 20.57
N VAL A 175 8.81 7.33 21.04
CA VAL A 175 10.02 7.44 20.19
C VAL A 175 10.29 6.18 19.35
N GLU A 176 9.66 5.06 19.69
CA GLU A 176 9.81 3.78 18.99
C GLU A 176 8.56 2.93 19.12
N VAL A 177 8.39 1.99 18.19
CA VAL A 177 7.31 1.01 18.17
C VAL A 177 7.85 -0.35 17.72
N ASP A 178 7.20 -1.42 18.17
CA ASP A 178 7.44 -2.76 17.62
C ASP A 178 6.58 -2.97 16.38
N LEU A 179 7.22 -3.13 15.22
CA LEU A 179 6.58 -3.51 13.97
C LEU A 179 6.51 -5.03 13.86
N SER A 180 5.32 -5.55 13.58
CA SER A 180 5.08 -6.98 13.35
C SER A 180 4.25 -7.16 12.10
N LEU A 181 4.82 -7.91 11.14
CA LEU A 181 4.13 -8.43 9.97
C LEU A 181 4.07 -9.97 10.11
N PRO A 182 2.92 -10.62 9.87
CA PRO A 182 2.83 -12.09 9.96
C PRO A 182 3.90 -12.78 9.11
N THR A 183 4.40 -13.94 9.57
CA THR A 183 5.53 -14.70 9.00
C THR A 183 6.90 -14.00 9.05
N PHE A 184 7.01 -12.83 9.69
CA PHE A 184 8.28 -12.17 9.98
C PHE A 184 8.54 -12.13 11.49
N ALA A 185 9.82 -12.00 11.85
CA ALA A 185 10.17 -11.58 13.20
C ALA A 185 9.59 -10.17 13.49
N THR A 186 9.55 -9.81 14.77
CA THR A 186 9.22 -8.44 15.19
C THR A 186 10.48 -7.57 15.15
N ALA A 187 10.35 -6.31 14.76
CA ALA A 187 11.44 -5.34 14.80
C ALA A 187 11.03 -4.07 15.54
N THR A 188 11.91 -3.57 16.40
CA THR A 188 11.73 -2.25 17.02
C THR A 188 12.20 -1.18 16.03
N VAL A 189 11.31 -0.23 15.73
CA VAL A 189 11.53 0.82 14.73
C VAL A 189 11.44 2.17 15.43
N LYS A 190 12.50 2.98 15.28
CA LYS A 190 12.51 4.37 15.76
C LYS A 190 11.63 5.24 14.88
N LEU A 191 10.83 6.08 15.53
CA LEU A 191 9.96 7.03 14.86
C LEU A 191 10.65 8.38 14.72
N SER A 192 10.44 9.03 13.59
CA SER A 192 10.79 10.44 13.36
C SER A 192 9.54 11.27 13.07
N GLY A 193 9.70 12.60 13.05
CA GLY A 193 8.57 13.53 12.87
C GLY A 193 7.81 13.77 14.17
#